data_AF-A0A2A9HCM1-F1
#
_entry.id   AF-A0A2A9HCM1-F1
#
_cell.length_a   1.000
_cell.length_b   1.000
_cell.length_c   1.000
_cell.angle_alpha   90.00
_cell.angle_beta   90.00
_cell.angle_gamma   90.00
#
_symmetry.space_group_name_H-M   'P 1'
#
loop_
_entity.id
_entity.type
_entity.pdbx_description
1 polymer ?
#
loop_
_entity_poly.entity_id
_entity_poly.type
_entity_poly.pdbx_seq_one_letter_code
_entity_poly.pdbx_strand_id
1 'polypeptide(L)'
;MEPVLVLLPAACAPGLTWPGADVHRYSSPLDVPGILASCPLPAILVRDGIPASHAERIADVIRAHPRPVIAVATTPWDGETPDPIAAACRGIVAGFGLRAIDRLLELLRAEP
;
A
#
# COMPACT_ATOMS: atom_id res chain seq x y z
N MET A 1 1.01 -0.17 20.43
CA MET A 1 0.59 -0.42 19.04
C MET A 1 1.73 -0.03 18.15
N GLU A 2 2.20 -0.95 17.31
CA GLU A 2 3.21 -0.66 16.30
C GLU A 2 2.64 0.30 15.26
N PRO A 3 3.42 1.27 14.76
CA PRO A 3 2.99 2.12 13.66
C PRO A 3 2.79 1.28 12.38
N VAL A 4 1.83 1.71 11.54
CA VAL A 4 1.60 1.13 10.21
C VAL A 4 2.20 2.05 9.17
N LEU A 5 2.97 1.52 8.24
CA LEU A 5 3.49 2.28 7.09
C LEU A 5 2.35 2.52 6.09
N VAL A 6 2.14 3.76 5.68
CA VAL A 6 1.23 4.12 4.59
C VAL A 6 2.05 4.68 3.44
N LEU A 7 2.10 3.94 2.33
CA LEU A 7 2.76 4.34 1.09
C LEU A 7 1.73 4.96 0.16
N LEU A 8 1.95 6.24 -0.18
CA LEU A 8 1.03 7.06 -0.94
C LEU A 8 1.72 7.66 -2.17
N PRO A 9 1.09 7.69 -3.35
CA PRO A 9 1.60 8.49 -4.46
C PRO A 9 1.74 9.97 -4.05
N ALA A 10 2.82 10.63 -4.46
CA ALA A 10 3.00 12.08 -4.24
C ALA A 10 1.89 12.94 -4.90
N ALA A 11 1.16 12.37 -5.88
CA ALA A 11 0.01 13.00 -6.52
C ALA A 11 -1.24 13.09 -5.62
N CYS A 12 -1.32 12.30 -4.55
CA CYS A 12 -2.39 12.44 -3.56
C CYS A 12 -2.26 13.75 -2.78
N ALA A 13 -3.36 14.22 -2.19
CA ALA A 13 -3.40 15.52 -1.53
C ALA A 13 -2.26 15.69 -0.50
N PRO A 14 -1.54 16.83 -0.54
CA PRO A 14 -0.49 17.11 0.44
C PRO A 14 -1.11 17.23 1.84
N GLY A 15 -0.33 16.89 2.87
CA GLY A 15 -0.76 17.02 4.27
C GLY A 15 -1.71 15.92 4.79
N LEU A 16 -2.09 14.94 3.97
CA LEU A 16 -2.77 13.74 4.45
C LEU A 16 -1.91 13.03 5.51
N THR A 17 -2.50 12.82 6.68
CA THR A 17 -1.91 12.12 7.81
C THR A 17 -2.96 11.24 8.46
N TRP A 18 -2.52 10.14 9.06
CA TRP A 18 -3.37 9.26 9.85
C TRP A 18 -2.76 9.07 11.23
N PRO A 19 -3.51 9.24 12.32
CA PRO A 19 -2.99 9.06 13.68
C PRO A 19 -2.41 7.66 13.83
N GLY A 20 -1.13 7.54 14.22
CA GLY A 20 -0.43 6.25 14.41
C GLY A 20 0.04 5.55 13.12
N ALA A 21 0.07 6.26 12.00
CA ALA A 21 0.66 5.79 10.75
C ALA A 21 1.94 6.57 10.44
N ASP A 22 2.94 5.88 9.91
CA ASP A 22 4.09 6.52 9.27
C ASP A 22 3.78 6.68 7.78
N VAL A 23 3.63 7.93 7.31
CA VAL A 23 3.15 8.22 5.95
C VAL A 23 4.34 8.57 5.06
N HIS A 24 4.63 7.70 4.10
CA HIS A 24 5.66 7.90 3.09
C HIS A 24 5.03 8.19 1.73
N ARG A 25 5.48 9.28 1.10
CA ARG A 25 5.06 9.64 -0.25
C ARG A 25 6.12 9.23 -1.26
N TYR A 26 5.72 8.45 -2.26
CA TYR A 26 6.62 8.08 -3.35
C TYR A 26 6.30 8.91 -4.60
N SER A 27 7.35 9.47 -5.21
CA SER A 27 7.23 10.24 -6.46
C SER A 27 7.40 9.35 -7.67
N SER A 28 8.07 8.21 -7.49
CA SER A 28 8.27 7.19 -8.50
C SER A 28 7.86 5.81 -7.97
N PRO A 29 7.21 4.95 -8.78
CA PRO A 29 7.00 3.54 -8.44
C PRO A 29 8.30 2.79 -8.10
N LEU A 30 9.46 3.28 -8.57
CA LEU A 30 10.78 2.72 -8.25
C LEU A 30 11.19 2.92 -6.79
N ASP A 31 10.58 3.88 -6.08
CA ASP A 31 10.90 4.16 -4.68
C ASP A 31 10.26 3.11 -3.75
N VAL A 32 9.11 2.55 -4.15
CA VAL A 32 8.30 1.62 -3.33
C VAL A 32 9.11 0.43 -2.82
N PRO A 33 9.88 -0.30 -3.65
CA PRO A 33 10.73 -1.40 -3.18
C PRO A 33 11.74 -0.98 -2.10
N GLY A 34 12.36 0.19 -2.26
CA GLY A 34 13.35 0.70 -1.30
C GLY A 34 12.73 1.04 0.04
N ILE A 35 11.55 1.68 0.03
CA ILE A 35 10.84 2.04 1.26
C ILE A 35 10.38 0.78 2.00
N LEU A 36 9.75 -0.18 1.29
CA LEU A 36 9.31 -1.44 1.89
C LEU A 36 10.48 -2.24 2.48
N ALA A 37 11.60 -2.36 1.77
CA ALA A 37 12.78 -3.07 2.27
C ALA A 37 13.40 -2.42 3.52
N SER A 38 13.27 -1.10 3.66
CA SER A 38 13.83 -0.35 4.79
C SER A 38 12.93 -0.29 6.04
N CYS A 39 11.66 -0.69 5.92
CA CYS A 39 10.64 -0.48 6.94
C CYS A 39 9.87 -1.77 7.26
N PRO A 40 10.30 -2.57 8.26
CA PRO A 40 9.70 -3.86 8.59
C PRO A 40 8.38 -3.73 9.37
N LEU A 41 7.56 -2.74 9.06
CA LEU A 41 6.23 -2.53 9.62
C LEU A 41 5.16 -3.17 8.73
N PRO A 42 3.96 -3.49 9.26
CA PRO A 42 2.78 -3.70 8.43
C PRO A 42 2.56 -2.48 7.54
N ALA A 43 2.16 -2.69 6.29
CA ALA A 43 2.08 -1.61 5.30
C ALA A 43 0.73 -1.57 4.57
N ILE A 44 0.29 -0.35 4.24
CA ILE A 44 -0.80 -0.07 3.32
C ILE A 44 -0.18 0.63 2.10
N LEU A 45 -0.30 0.01 0.92
CA LEU A 45 0.20 0.56 -0.33
C LEU A 45 -0.96 1.06 -1.19
N VAL A 46 -1.08 2.38 -1.35
CA VAL A 46 -1.95 2.96 -2.38
C VAL A 46 -1.23 2.79 -3.71
N ARG A 47 -1.73 1.91 -4.58
CA ARG A 47 -1.03 1.46 -5.81
C ARG A 47 -1.36 2.27 -7.06
N ASP A 48 -2.22 3.27 -6.94
CA ASP A 48 -2.68 4.10 -8.05
C ASP A 48 -1.49 4.71 -8.82
N GLY A 49 -1.59 4.65 -10.15
CA GLY A 49 -0.55 5.18 -11.04
C GLY A 49 0.70 4.31 -11.18
N ILE A 50 0.78 3.14 -10.52
CA ILE A 50 1.88 2.19 -10.76
C ILE A 50 1.67 1.49 -12.11
N PRO A 51 2.58 1.68 -13.09
CA PRO A 51 2.49 1.02 -14.38
C PRO A 51 2.79 -0.49 -14.27
N ALA A 52 2.16 -1.27 -15.15
CA ALA A 52 2.30 -2.73 -15.18
C ALA A 52 3.77 -3.20 -15.30
N SER A 53 4.63 -2.44 -16.00
CA SER A 53 6.05 -2.76 -16.15
C SER A 53 6.84 -2.78 -14.84
N HIS A 54 6.31 -2.18 -13.77
CA HIS A 54 6.94 -2.17 -12.45
C HIS A 54 6.23 -3.08 -11.43
N ALA A 55 5.04 -3.59 -11.76
CA ALA A 55 4.18 -4.31 -10.83
C ALA A 55 4.82 -5.59 -10.29
N GLU A 56 5.43 -6.42 -11.15
CA GLU A 56 6.06 -7.68 -10.72
C GLU A 56 7.24 -7.45 -9.78
N ARG A 57 8.10 -6.45 -10.07
CA ARG A 57 9.22 -6.13 -9.21
C ARG A 57 8.78 -5.67 -7.83
N ILE A 58 7.69 -4.91 -7.74
CA ILE A 58 7.11 -4.48 -6.45
C ILE A 58 6.48 -5.69 -5.75
N ALA A 59 5.78 -6.55 -6.49
CA ALA A 59 5.18 -7.78 -5.97
C ALA A 59 6.24 -8.71 -5.34
N ASP A 60 7.41 -8.86 -5.96
CA ASP A 60 8.51 -9.65 -5.40
C ASP A 60 9.00 -9.12 -4.05
N VAL A 61 9.11 -7.79 -3.90
CA VAL A 61 9.47 -7.19 -2.61
C VAL A 61 8.38 -7.39 -1.57
N ILE A 62 7.11 -7.26 -1.96
CA ILE A 62 5.98 -7.51 -1.06
C ILE A 62 5.96 -8.97 -0.58
N ARG A 63 6.21 -9.95 -1.47
CA ARG A 63 6.29 -11.38 -1.11
C ARG A 63 7.43 -11.66 -0.13
N ALA A 64 8.54 -10.93 -0.24
CA ALA A 64 9.68 -11.04 0.67
C ALA A 64 9.51 -10.21 1.96
N HIS A 65 8.47 -9.38 2.06
CA HIS A 65 8.25 -8.49 3.21
C HIS A 65 7.87 -9.30 4.46
N PRO A 66 8.51 -9.08 5.63
CA PRO A 66 8.26 -9.90 6.82
C PRO A 66 6.92 -9.61 7.52
N ARG A 67 6.17 -8.58 7.09
CA ARG A 67 4.89 -8.18 7.69
C ARG A 67 3.80 -8.06 6.62
N PRO A 68 2.51 -8.09 7.00
CA PRO A 68 1.43 -7.94 6.04
C PRO A 68 1.49 -6.62 5.27
N VAL A 69 1.28 -6.70 3.95
CA VAL A 69 1.03 -5.55 3.09
C VAL A 69 -0.39 -5.65 2.54
N ILE A 70 -1.15 -4.55 2.60
CA ILE A 70 -2.49 -4.45 2.01
C ILE A 70 -2.46 -3.41 0.90
N ALA A 71 -2.97 -3.76 -0.28
CA ALA A 71 -3.09 -2.82 -1.39
C ALA A 71 -4.38 -1.99 -1.29
N VAL A 72 -4.31 -0.74 -1.72
CA VAL A 72 -5.46 0.14 -1.93
C VAL A 72 -5.42 0.63 -3.37
N ALA A 73 -6.55 0.50 -4.08
CA ALA A 73 -6.80 1.18 -5.33
C ALA A 73 -7.91 2.22 -5.10
N THR A 74 -7.65 3.50 -5.40
CA THR A 74 -8.65 4.54 -5.12
C THR A 74 -9.87 4.45 -6.04
N THR A 75 -9.70 3.90 -7.24
CA THR A 75 -10.77 3.63 -8.20
C THR A 75 -11.28 2.18 -8.10
N PRO A 76 -12.51 1.90 -8.57
CA PRO A 76 -13.01 0.54 -8.66
C PRO A 76 -12.10 -0.33 -9.54
N TRP A 77 -11.90 -1.57 -9.12
CA TRP A 77 -11.22 -2.59 -9.92
C TRP A 77 -12.26 -3.38 -10.71
N ASP A 78 -11.95 -3.70 -11.96
CA ASP A 78 -12.83 -4.47 -12.85
C ASP A 78 -12.95 -5.95 -12.44
N GLY A 79 -12.01 -6.45 -11.63
CA GLY A 79 -11.96 -7.85 -11.21
C GLY A 79 -11.50 -8.81 -12.31
N GLU A 80 -11.13 -8.30 -13.49
CA GLU A 80 -10.67 -9.08 -14.64
C GLU A 80 -9.21 -8.82 -14.96
N THR A 81 -8.78 -7.55 -14.85
CA THR A 81 -7.40 -7.14 -15.16
C THR A 81 -6.45 -7.69 -14.09
N PRO A 82 -5.46 -8.53 -14.46
CA PRO A 82 -4.49 -9.06 -13.51
C PRO A 82 -3.70 -7.96 -12.79
N ASP A 83 -3.52 -8.12 -11.48
CA ASP A 83 -2.76 -7.20 -10.66
C ASP A 83 -1.74 -7.95 -9.78
N PRO A 84 -0.46 -8.01 -10.21
CA PRO A 84 0.59 -8.68 -9.45
C PRO A 84 0.79 -8.13 -8.04
N ILE A 85 0.57 -6.82 -7.84
CA ILE A 85 0.69 -6.18 -6.53
C ILE A 85 -0.42 -6.66 -5.62
N ALA A 86 -1.67 -6.65 -6.10
CA ALA A 86 -2.80 -7.17 -5.35
C ALA A 86 -2.62 -8.65 -4.98
N ALA A 87 -2.11 -9.45 -5.91
CA ALA A 87 -1.86 -10.87 -5.70
C ALA A 87 -0.71 -11.17 -4.70
N ALA A 88 0.26 -10.26 -4.57
CA ALA A 88 1.35 -10.38 -3.59
C ALA A 88 0.95 -9.87 -2.19
N CYS A 89 0.01 -8.93 -2.13
CA CYS A 89 -0.52 -8.42 -0.87
C CYS A 89 -1.37 -9.46 -0.13
N ARG A 90 -1.54 -9.27 1.18
CA ARG A 90 -2.48 -10.04 2.00
C ARG A 90 -3.94 -9.81 1.57
N GLY A 91 -4.22 -8.66 0.99
CA GLY A 91 -5.52 -8.30 0.45
C GLY A 91 -5.47 -6.98 -0.30
N ILE A 92 -6.57 -6.66 -0.98
CA ILE A 92 -6.77 -5.41 -1.69
C ILE A 92 -8.13 -4.80 -1.33
N VAL A 93 -8.17 -3.47 -1.20
CA VAL A 93 -9.41 -2.68 -1.12
C VAL A 93 -9.46 -1.74 -2.32
N ALA A 94 -10.51 -1.83 -3.14
CA ALA A 94 -10.65 -1.03 -4.35
C ALA A 94 -11.97 -0.25 -4.36
N GLY A 95 -11.96 0.97 -4.90
CA GLY A 95 -13.17 1.77 -5.16
C GLY A 95 -13.70 2.60 -3.99
N PHE A 96 -13.03 2.61 -2.83
CA PHE A 96 -13.43 3.40 -1.65
C PHE A 96 -12.59 4.68 -1.47
N GLY A 97 -11.73 5.00 -2.44
CA GLY A 97 -10.77 6.10 -2.32
C GLY A 97 -9.82 5.92 -1.13
N LEU A 98 -9.26 7.04 -0.65
CA LEU A 98 -8.33 7.03 0.48
C LEU A 98 -9.01 6.79 1.84
N ARG A 99 -10.35 6.84 1.91
CA ARG A 99 -11.10 6.52 3.14
C ARG A 99 -10.96 5.06 3.56
N ALA A 100 -10.54 4.19 2.64
CA ALA A 100 -10.18 2.81 2.95
C ALA A 100 -9.06 2.73 4.02
N ILE A 101 -8.15 3.71 4.04
CA ILE A 101 -6.98 3.70 4.92
C ILE A 101 -7.40 3.74 6.39
N ASP A 102 -8.42 4.55 6.75
CA ASP A 102 -8.91 4.64 8.12
C ASP A 102 -9.30 3.25 8.66
N ARG A 103 -10.07 2.50 7.87
CA ARG A 103 -10.53 1.16 8.26
C ARG A 103 -9.40 0.13 8.27
N LEU A 104 -8.46 0.23 7.35
CA LEU A 104 -7.30 -0.67 7.31
C LEU A 104 -6.36 -0.46 8.49
N LEU A 105 -6.20 0.78 8.95
CA LEU A 105 -5.43 1.09 10.15
C LEU A 105 -6.07 0.50 11.41
N GLU A 106 -7.40 0.54 11.52
CA GLU A 106 -8.11 -0.14 12.61
C GLU A 106 -7.88 -1.66 12.60
N LEU A 107 -7.97 -2.27 11.41
CA LEU A 107 -7.79 -3.71 11.25
C LEU A 107 -6.36 -4.15 11.61
N LEU A 108 -5.34 -3.49 11.07
CA LEU A 108 -3.94 -3.84 11.30
C LEU A 108 -3.49 -3.59 12.74
N ARG A 109 -4.14 -2.67 13.46
CA ARG A 109 -3.86 -2.41 14.89
C ARG A 109 -4.54 -3.38 15.84
N ALA A 110 -5.63 -3.99 15.40
CA ALA A 110 -6.36 -4.98 16.17
C ALA A 110 -5.73 -6.39 16.09
N GLU A 111 -4.75 -6.60 15.23
CA GLU A 111 -4.01 -7.86 15.16
C GLU A 111 -3.01 -7.97 16.33
N PRO A 112 -3.04 -9.09 17.09
CA PRO A 112 -2.19 -9.30 18.25
C PRO A 112 -0.71 -9.55 17.90
#